data_AF-A0A1G6FFV0-F1
#
_entry.id   AF-A0A1G6FFV0-F1
#
_cell.length_a   1.000
_cell.length_b   1.000
_cell.length_c   1.000
_cell.angle_alpha   90.00
_cell.angle_beta   90.00
_cell.angle_gamma   90.00
#
_symmetry.space_group_name_H-M   'P 1'
#
loop_
_entity.id
_entity.type
_entity.pdbx_description
1 polymer ?
#
loop_
_entity_poly.entity_id
_entity_poly.type
_entity_poly.pdbx_seq_one_letter_code
_entity_poly.pdbx_strand_id
1 'polypeptide(L)'
;MNITLEAIEKVMELTGVEYKTAKEALEKTDGNIDEAVKLIQPSANDIGDDVKCLIDQLKKKVEEGNVDRIQIKKDDEVILSVPVNIGIIGGIVGLATAPWALIAGSVAAFGFGCKLIVVKKDGSTDEIK
;
A
#
# COMPACT_ATOMS: atom_id res chain seq x y z
N MET A 1 28.90 -3.97 10.11
CA MET A 1 28.23 -4.43 8.87
C MET A 1 28.80 -3.66 7.70
N ASN A 2 29.16 -4.36 6.62
CA ASN A 2 29.70 -3.73 5.40
C ASN A 2 28.67 -3.88 4.27
N ILE A 3 27.89 -2.83 4.03
CA ILE A 3 27.07 -2.73 2.82
C ILE A 3 28.00 -2.29 1.69
N THR A 4 28.13 -3.12 0.66
CA THR A 4 28.97 -2.81 -0.50
C THR A 4 28.24 -1.90 -1.47
N LEU A 5 28.99 -1.09 -2.22
CA LEU A 5 28.42 -0.26 -3.28
C LEU A 5 27.67 -1.11 -4.31
N GLU A 6 28.24 -2.26 -4.66
CA GLU A 6 27.64 -3.23 -5.58
C GLU A 6 26.26 -3.70 -5.12
N ALA A 7 26.07 -3.95 -3.81
CA ALA A 7 24.76 -4.33 -3.27
C ALA A 7 23.74 -3.18 -3.41
N ILE A 8 24.16 -1.93 -3.18
CA ILE A 8 23.30 -0.75 -3.32
C ILE A 8 22.90 -0.58 -4.78
N GLU A 9 23.85 -0.67 -5.71
CA GLU A 9 23.61 -0.59 -7.16
C GLU A 9 22.63 -1.68 -7.64
N LYS A 10 22.79 -2.91 -7.15
CA LYS A 10 21.87 -4.01 -7.44
C LYS A 10 20.44 -3.69 -7.03
N VAL A 11 20.25 -3.16 -5.81
CA VAL A 11 18.92 -2.79 -5.31
C VAL A 11 18.34 -1.62 -6.11
N MET A 12 19.16 -0.63 -6.48
CA MET A 12 18.72 0.49 -7.33
C MET A 12 18.27 0.02 -8.71
N GLU A 13 19.01 -0.90 -9.36
CA GLU A 13 18.62 -1.46 -10.66
C GLU A 13 17.30 -2.25 -10.58
N LEU A 14 17.10 -3.01 -9.51
CA LEU A 14 15.92 -3.86 -9.34
C LEU A 14 14.66 -3.08 -8.96
N THR A 15 14.81 -1.97 -8.24
CA THR A 15 13.66 -1.23 -7.67
C THR A 15 13.45 0.15 -8.29
N GLY A 16 14.43 0.69 -9.00
CA GLY A 16 14.41 2.03 -9.59
C GLY A 16 14.52 3.18 -8.59
N VAL A 17 14.92 2.92 -7.33
CA VAL A 17 15.03 3.96 -6.30
C VAL A 17 16.40 4.62 -6.25
N GLU A 18 16.47 5.77 -5.59
CA GLU A 18 17.72 6.52 -5.40
C GLU A 18 18.67 5.84 -4.41
N TYR A 19 19.97 6.14 -4.53
CA TYR A 19 21.04 5.57 -3.68
C TYR A 19 20.72 5.61 -2.18
N LYS A 20 20.14 6.73 -1.71
CA LYS A 20 19.79 6.89 -0.30
C LYS A 20 18.76 5.84 0.13
N THR A 21 17.68 5.69 -0.61
CA THR A 21 16.60 4.73 -0.32
C THR A 21 17.11 3.29 -0.39
N ALA A 22 17.92 2.97 -1.39
CA ALA A 22 18.53 1.64 -1.54
C ALA A 22 19.49 1.32 -0.37
N LYS A 23 20.30 2.29 0.05
CA LYS A 23 21.19 2.14 1.21
C LYS A 23 20.39 1.94 2.49
N GLU A 24 19.38 2.77 2.75
CA GLU A 24 18.53 2.66 3.95
C GLU A 24 17.80 1.31 4.02
N ALA A 25 17.35 0.78 2.87
CA ALA A 25 16.74 -0.55 2.82
C ALA A 25 17.74 -1.66 3.18
N LEU A 26 18.95 -1.61 2.62
CA LEU A 26 20.02 -2.57 2.95
C LEU A 26 20.48 -2.46 4.40
N GLU A 27 20.45 -1.27 5.01
CA GLU A 27 20.74 -1.08 6.44
C GLU A 27 19.68 -1.72 7.33
N LYS A 28 18.41 -1.73 6.89
CA LYS A 28 17.30 -2.36 7.62
C LYS A 28 17.23 -3.88 7.44
N THR A 29 17.83 -4.41 6.38
CA THR A 29 17.82 -5.85 6.05
C THR A 29 19.17 -6.50 6.24
N ASP A 30 20.06 -5.89 7.04
CA ASP A 30 21.36 -6.44 7.40
C ASP A 30 22.25 -6.78 6.19
N GLY A 31 22.09 -6.03 5.09
CA GLY A 31 22.81 -6.20 3.82
C GLY A 31 22.22 -7.25 2.88
N ASN A 32 21.03 -7.78 3.16
CA ASN A 32 20.33 -8.72 2.28
C ASN A 32 19.64 -7.98 1.13
N ILE A 33 20.06 -8.27 -0.11
CA ILE A 33 19.56 -7.65 -1.35
C ILE A 33 18.10 -8.02 -1.59
N ASP A 34 17.75 -9.31 -1.52
CA ASP A 34 16.39 -9.79 -1.78
C ASP A 34 15.38 -9.19 -0.80
N GLU A 35 15.72 -9.18 0.50
CA GLU A 35 14.88 -8.56 1.52
C GLU A 35 14.81 -7.04 1.37
N ALA A 36 15.90 -6.38 0.94
CA ALA A 36 15.89 -4.94 0.68
C ALA A 36 14.97 -4.58 -0.49
N VAL A 37 15.03 -5.36 -1.59
CA VAL A 37 14.15 -5.19 -2.76
C VAL A 37 12.70 -5.39 -2.34
N LYS A 38 12.43 -6.43 -1.56
CA LYS A 38 11.11 -6.74 -1.02
C LYS A 38 10.57 -5.66 -0.07
N LEU A 39 11.44 -5.05 0.73
CA LEU A 39 11.09 -3.93 1.61
C LEU A 39 10.71 -2.67 0.81
N ILE A 40 11.35 -2.44 -0.34
CA ILE A 40 11.08 -1.30 -1.23
C ILE A 40 9.85 -1.56 -2.12
N GLN A 41 9.72 -2.79 -2.63
CA GLN A 41 8.65 -3.21 -3.53
C GLN A 41 8.02 -4.51 -3.00
N PRO A 42 7.14 -4.41 -1.98
CA PRO A 42 6.45 -5.59 -1.48
C PRO A 42 5.57 -6.18 -2.57
N SER A 43 5.83 -7.44 -2.93
CA SER A 43 4.95 -8.19 -3.81
C SER A 43 3.59 -8.38 -3.15
N ALA A 44 2.50 -8.37 -3.91
CA ALA A 44 1.15 -8.56 -3.36
C ALA A 44 0.97 -9.88 -2.58
N ASN A 45 1.89 -10.85 -2.75
CA ASN A 45 1.93 -12.10 -1.99
C ASN A 45 2.65 -12.02 -0.63
N ASP A 46 3.45 -10.99 -0.40
CA ASP A 46 4.18 -10.75 0.86
C ASP A 46 3.50 -9.73 1.77
N ILE A 47 2.42 -9.16 1.28
CA ILE A 47 1.42 -8.51 2.09
C ILE A 47 0.82 -9.62 2.97
N GLY A 48 1.14 -9.60 4.28
CA GLY A 48 0.76 -10.65 5.23
C GLY A 48 -0.72 -11.01 5.12
N ASP A 49 -1.08 -12.26 5.43
CA ASP A 49 -2.45 -12.77 5.31
C ASP A 49 -3.49 -11.85 5.98
N ASP A 50 -3.12 -11.20 7.09
CA ASP A 50 -3.94 -10.19 7.75
C ASP A 50 -4.28 -9.03 6.80
N VAL A 51 -3.29 -8.44 6.12
CA VAL A 51 -3.51 -7.31 5.21
C VAL A 51 -4.27 -7.73 3.96
N LYS A 52 -4.03 -8.94 3.43
CA LYS A 52 -4.87 -9.49 2.34
C LYS A 52 -6.33 -9.62 2.78
N CYS A 53 -6.56 -10.19 3.97
CA CYS A 53 -7.90 -10.34 4.54
C CYS A 53 -8.59 -8.97 4.73
N LEU A 54 -7.86 -7.96 5.21
CA LEU A 54 -8.36 -6.58 5.35
C LEU A 54 -8.78 -5.99 4.00
N ILE A 55 -7.92 -6.12 2.98
CA ILE A 55 -8.21 -5.62 1.63
C ILE A 55 -9.42 -6.33 1.03
N ASP A 56 -9.54 -7.65 1.21
CA ASP A 56 -10.66 -8.41 0.68
C ASP A 56 -11.99 -8.11 1.40
N GLN A 57 -11.96 -7.87 2.71
CA GLN A 57 -13.12 -7.33 3.44
C GLN A 57 -13.52 -5.95 2.91
N LEU A 58 -12.53 -5.09 2.61
CA LEU A 58 -12.78 -3.78 2.02
C LEU A 58 -13.41 -3.87 0.64
N LYS A 59 -12.88 -4.76 -0.22
CA LYS A 59 -13.42 -4.99 -1.57
C LYS A 59 -14.87 -5.41 -1.50
N LYS A 60 -15.23 -6.35 -0.61
CA LYS A 60 -16.62 -6.78 -0.41
C LYS A 60 -17.53 -5.59 -0.06
N LYS A 61 -17.12 -4.71 0.86
CA LYS A 61 -17.91 -3.50 1.17
C LYS A 61 -18.05 -2.56 -0.03
N VAL A 62 -17.02 -2.43 -0.85
CA VAL A 62 -17.10 -1.62 -2.07
C VAL A 62 -18.02 -2.26 -3.11
N GLU A 63 -18.00 -3.58 -3.25
CA GLU A 63 -18.91 -4.34 -4.13
C GLU A 63 -20.38 -4.21 -3.71
N GLU A 64 -20.67 -4.01 -2.41
CA GLU A 64 -22.02 -3.67 -1.93
C GLU A 64 -22.54 -2.32 -2.50
N GLY A 65 -21.67 -1.51 -3.12
CA GLY A 65 -22.05 -0.32 -3.87
C GLY A 65 -22.41 0.91 -3.01
N ASN A 66 -22.34 0.78 -1.68
CA ASN A 66 -22.66 1.86 -0.74
C ASN A 66 -21.43 2.67 -0.28
N VAL A 67 -20.29 2.53 -0.95
CA VAL A 67 -19.06 3.26 -0.58
C VAL A 67 -18.89 4.50 -1.45
N ASP A 68 -18.53 5.63 -0.84
CA ASP A 68 -18.15 6.88 -1.53
C ASP A 68 -16.64 6.98 -1.72
N ARG A 69 -15.89 6.76 -0.62
CA ARG A 69 -14.43 6.78 -0.59
C ARG A 69 -13.87 5.90 0.53
N ILE A 70 -12.61 5.52 0.36
CA ILE A 70 -11.81 4.81 1.35
C ILE A 70 -10.78 5.79 1.91
N GLN A 71 -10.59 5.79 3.22
CA GLN A 71 -9.56 6.58 3.90
C GLN A 71 -8.64 5.66 4.69
N ILE A 72 -7.37 6.01 4.73
CA ILE A 72 -6.39 5.41 5.63
C ILE A 72 -6.02 6.48 6.63
N LYS A 73 -6.13 6.14 7.91
CA LYS A 73 -5.77 7.01 9.02
C LYS A 73 -4.58 6.46 9.79
N LYS A 74 -3.72 7.35 10.28
CA LYS A 74 -2.65 7.04 11.22
C LYS A 74 -2.63 8.14 12.28
N ASP A 75 -2.63 7.78 13.56
CA ASP A 75 -2.65 8.75 14.68
C ASP A 75 -3.76 9.80 14.54
N ASP A 76 -4.97 9.36 14.17
CA ASP A 76 -6.16 10.19 13.90
C ASP A 76 -6.09 11.14 12.68
N GLU A 77 -4.96 11.19 11.98
CA GLU A 77 -4.79 11.95 10.75
C GLU A 77 -5.09 11.11 9.50
N VAL A 78 -5.77 11.70 8.50
CA VAL A 78 -6.04 11.06 7.21
C VAL A 78 -4.79 11.17 6.33
N ILE A 79 -4.09 10.05 6.16
CA ILE A 79 -2.87 9.96 5.35
C ILE A 79 -3.16 9.68 3.88
N LEU A 80 -4.26 8.98 3.57
CA LEU A 80 -4.71 8.72 2.20
C LEU A 80 -6.23 8.72 2.12
N SER A 81 -6.79 9.32 1.06
CA SER A 81 -8.23 9.28 0.77
C SER A 81 -8.45 8.97 -0.71
N VAL A 82 -9.09 7.85 -1.02
CA VAL A 82 -9.31 7.33 -2.38
C VAL A 82 -10.81 7.21 -2.67
N PRO A 83 -11.37 7.99 -3.62
CA PRO A 83 -12.75 7.82 -4.05
C PRO A 83 -12.95 6.51 -4.80
N VAL A 84 -14.01 5.77 -4.50
CA VAL A 84 -14.35 4.52 -5.22
C VAL A 84 -15.22 4.77 -6.46
N ASN A 85 -15.74 5.99 -6.60
CA ASN A 85 -16.63 6.38 -7.70
C ASN A 85 -15.93 6.67 -9.05
N ILE A 86 -14.61 6.43 -9.19
CA ILE A 86 -13.82 6.88 -10.35
C ILE A 86 -14.05 6.05 -11.64
N GLY A 87 -14.88 5.00 -11.63
CA GLY A 87 -14.76 3.93 -12.64
C GLY A 87 -15.92 3.59 -13.59
N ILE A 88 -17.15 4.12 -13.47
CA ILE A 88 -18.30 3.50 -14.19
C ILE A 88 -18.99 4.39 -15.25
N ILE A 89 -18.86 5.72 -15.22
CA ILE A 89 -19.70 6.57 -16.11
C ILE A 89 -18.97 7.11 -17.37
N GLY A 90 -17.65 7.06 -17.49
CA GLY A 90 -16.95 7.55 -18.70
C GLY A 90 -15.63 6.86 -18.89
N GLY A 91 -15.58 5.93 -19.85
CA GLY A 91 -14.51 4.93 -19.95
C GLY A 91 -13.11 5.49 -20.13
N ILE A 92 -12.18 5.06 -19.27
CA ILE A 92 -10.79 4.78 -19.61
C ILE A 92 -10.34 3.60 -18.73
N VAL A 93 -10.05 2.48 -19.36
CA VAL A 93 -9.74 1.17 -18.76
C VAL A 93 -8.37 1.12 -18.05
N GLY A 94 -7.75 2.26 -17.74
CA GLY A 94 -6.34 2.37 -17.32
C GLY A 94 -6.07 2.61 -15.83
N LEU A 95 -7.09 2.94 -15.03
CA LEU A 95 -6.91 3.37 -13.61
C LEU A 95 -7.64 2.48 -12.59
N ALA A 96 -8.28 1.39 -13.01
CA ALA A 96 -9.10 0.56 -12.12
C ALA A 96 -8.29 -0.31 -11.13
N THR A 97 -7.00 -0.53 -11.37
CA THR A 97 -6.13 -1.35 -10.50
C THR A 97 -5.35 -0.54 -9.47
N ALA A 98 -5.15 0.76 -9.70
CA ALA A 98 -4.37 1.64 -8.83
C ALA A 98 -4.96 1.89 -7.42
N PRO A 99 -6.29 1.97 -7.21
CA PRO A 99 -6.85 2.25 -5.89
C PRO A 99 -6.42 1.23 -4.84
N TRP A 100 -6.49 -0.05 -5.20
CA TRP A 100 -6.14 -1.15 -4.30
C TRP A 100 -4.64 -1.26 -4.07
N ALA A 101 -3.83 -1.03 -5.10
CA ALA A 101 -2.37 -1.00 -4.95
C ALA A 101 -1.90 0.15 -4.03
N LEU A 102 -2.53 1.33 -4.13
CA LEU A 102 -2.22 2.46 -3.24
C LEU A 102 -2.64 2.18 -1.80
N ILE A 103 -3.81 1.56 -1.60
CA ILE A 103 -4.26 1.17 -0.27
C ILE A 103 -3.32 0.11 0.32
N ALA A 104 -3.00 -0.91 -0.46
CA ALA A 104 -2.09 -1.99 -0.08
C ALA A 104 -0.69 -1.46 0.27
N GLY A 105 -0.13 -0.61 -0.59
CA GLY A 105 1.17 0.02 -0.39
C GLY A 105 1.19 0.93 0.84
N SER A 106 0.11 1.66 1.11
CA SER A 106 0.00 2.49 2.31
C SER A 106 -0.05 1.64 3.58
N VAL A 107 -0.91 0.60 3.62
CA VAL A 107 -0.96 -0.30 4.77
C VAL A 107 0.40 -0.98 5.00
N ALA A 108 1.07 -1.41 3.93
CA ALA A 108 2.40 -2.00 4.02
C ALA A 108 3.46 -0.99 4.52
N ALA A 109 3.43 0.27 4.03
CA ALA A 109 4.40 1.29 4.41
C ALA A 109 4.24 1.78 5.86
N PHE A 110 3.01 1.84 6.36
CA PHE A 110 2.72 2.39 7.69
C PHE A 110 2.52 1.32 8.78
N GLY A 111 2.32 0.05 8.40
CA GLY A 111 2.20 -1.09 9.32
C GLY A 111 0.92 -1.09 10.16
N PHE A 112 0.93 -1.89 11.23
CA PHE A 112 -0.22 -2.14 12.14
C PHE A 112 -0.82 -0.89 12.83
N GLY A 113 -0.25 0.31 12.65
CA GLY A 113 -0.79 1.57 13.17
C GLY A 113 -1.84 2.23 12.28
N CYS A 114 -2.13 1.67 11.11
CA CYS A 114 -3.11 2.22 10.18
C CYS A 114 -4.52 1.70 10.40
N LYS A 115 -5.49 2.61 10.33
CA LYS A 115 -6.92 2.31 10.35
C LYS A 115 -7.50 2.54 8.97
N LEU A 116 -8.21 1.54 8.45
CA LEU A 116 -8.92 1.63 7.19
C LEU A 116 -10.37 2.04 7.44
N ILE A 117 -10.76 3.21 6.95
CA ILE A 117 -12.08 3.79 7.13
C ILE A 117 -12.81 3.80 5.78
N VAL A 118 -13.96 3.14 5.74
CA VAL A 118 -14.87 3.15 4.60
C VAL A 118 -15.91 4.24 4.85
N VAL A 119 -15.94 5.26 4.01
CA VAL A 119 -16.95 6.33 4.07
C VAL A 119 -18.07 5.97 3.10
N LYS A 120 -19.28 5.84 3.62
CA LYS A 120 -20.47 5.50 2.84
C LYS A 120 -21.09 6.71 2.17
N LYS A 121 -21.95 6.47 1.19
CA LYS A 121 -22.69 7.52 0.47
C LYS A 121 -23.64 8.32 1.38
N ASP A 122 -24.13 7.71 2.47
CA ASP A 122 -24.98 8.38 3.46
C ASP A 122 -24.20 9.23 4.48
N GLY A 123 -22.85 9.23 4.41
CA GLY A 123 -21.98 9.97 5.32
C GLY A 123 -21.54 9.18 6.55
N SER A 124 -22.14 8.01 6.83
CA SER A 124 -21.66 7.10 7.87
C SER A 124 -20.29 6.51 7.53
N THR A 125 -19.51 6.16 8.55
CA THR A 125 -18.17 5.58 8.40
C THR A 125 -18.08 4.22 9.07
N ASP A 126 -17.50 3.23 8.38
CA ASP A 126 -17.14 1.95 8.97
C ASP A 126 -15.62 1.81 9.06
N GLU A 127 -15.12 1.44 10.24
CA GLU A 127 -13.73 1.02 10.40
C GLU A 127 -13.59 -0.47 10.05
N ILE A 128 -12.60 -0.81 9.24
CA ILE A 128 -12.16 -2.18 8.99
C ILE A 128 -10.92 -2.40 9.86
N LYS A 129 -11.03 -3.31 10.83
CA LYS A 129 -9.97 -3.69 11.77
C LYS A 129 -9.17 -4.85 11.25
#